data_AF-A0A969BX28-F1
#
_entry.id   AF-A0A969BX28-F1
#
_cell.length_a   1.000
_cell.length_b   1.000
_cell.length_c   1.000
_cell.angle_alpha   90.00
_cell.angle_beta   90.00
_cell.angle_gamma   90.00
#
_symmetry.space_group_name_H-M   'P 1'
#
loop_
_entity.id
_entity.type
_entity.pdbx_description
1 polymer ?
#
loop_
_entity_poly.entity_id
_entity_poly.type
_entity_poly.pdbx_seq_one_letter_code
_entity_poly.pdbx_strand_id
1 'polypeptide(L)'
;MPSKLTKTPPEIVAKNLVILDLLKGTAILWIILNHVVEMVADSPLIGYPNKYWPPIGDRIAQLQPRDFGFWTLPGNLLRYLGWSGDHGVAIFLIASGMGLTWGVLRRLESQKPQDWKQFLVRRLSRLYPMWFLVHGFFMVTALLIGWGLSPLDYRTLISLSGLRLGSSTIYYFSPAWWFVTLLLQLYLIFPFLWKGMRRLGAARFLGLSCVLGWGLRLVGFHLFPNLMILWNPGVFALARLPEFAFGMSLAVWLFEDRSRVEKLLRQALPGDRLSSFGNGRWVNADRGCTLCGFDGCRLVCGALVRFGALAGEGAIAVAVFRPAFLQYLSGPSSVDAALAAE
;
A
#
# COMPACT_ATOMS: atom_id res chain seq x y z
N MET A 1 -8.77 23.86 -22.58
CA MET A 1 -7.38 23.86 -22.08
C MET A 1 -7.17 25.18 -21.37
N PRO A 2 -6.80 25.23 -20.08
CA PRO A 2 -6.77 26.49 -19.35
C PRO A 2 -5.57 27.33 -19.78
N SER A 3 -5.86 28.56 -20.17
CA SER A 3 -4.96 29.56 -20.75
C SER A 3 -4.31 30.47 -19.70
N LYS A 4 -3.86 29.93 -18.55
CA LYS A 4 -3.01 30.62 -17.55
C LYS A 4 -2.65 29.64 -16.43
N LEU A 5 -1.59 28.85 -16.61
CA LEU A 5 -0.95 28.14 -15.50
C LEU A 5 -0.07 29.15 -14.77
N THR A 6 -0.50 29.57 -13.58
CA THR A 6 0.37 30.33 -12.67
C THR A 6 1.47 29.40 -12.17
N LYS A 7 2.73 29.72 -12.48
CA LYS A 7 3.88 28.92 -12.06
C LYS A 7 3.87 28.78 -10.54
N THR A 8 3.80 27.54 -10.05
CA THR A 8 3.92 27.29 -8.61
C THR A 8 5.37 27.51 -8.17
N PRO A 9 5.65 28.22 -7.08
CA PRO A 9 7.02 28.41 -6.59
C PRO A 9 7.75 27.07 -6.35
N PRO A 10 9.03 26.94 -6.73
CA PRO A 10 9.76 25.67 -6.71
C PRO A 10 9.93 25.06 -5.31
N GLU A 11 10.01 25.89 -4.27
CA GLU A 11 10.13 25.45 -2.87
C GLU A 11 8.91 24.66 -2.39
N ILE A 12 7.71 25.13 -2.76
CA ILE A 12 6.45 24.47 -2.40
C ILE A 12 6.32 23.11 -3.12
N VAL A 13 6.84 23.02 -4.34
CA VAL A 13 6.87 21.77 -5.11
C VAL A 13 7.80 20.74 -4.47
N ALA A 14 8.98 21.17 -3.99
CA ALA A 14 9.93 20.27 -3.32
C ALA A 14 9.35 19.68 -2.02
N LYS A 15 8.74 20.52 -1.18
CA LYS A 15 8.08 20.09 0.06
C LYS A 15 6.93 19.09 -0.19
N ASN A 16 6.14 19.32 -1.24
CA ASN A 16 5.02 18.44 -1.60
C ASN A 16 5.47 17.05 -2.06
N LEU A 17 6.65 16.93 -2.69
CA LEU A 17 7.19 15.63 -3.11
C LEU A 17 7.66 14.78 -1.93
N VAL A 18 8.25 15.40 -0.90
CA VAL A 18 8.66 14.70 0.33
C VAL A 18 7.46 14.06 1.03
N ILE A 19 6.33 14.76 1.11
CA ILE A 19 5.11 14.22 1.71
C ILE A 19 4.62 12.97 0.96
N LEU A 20 4.68 12.97 -0.37
CA LEU A 20 4.30 11.79 -1.17
C LEU A 20 5.21 10.60 -0.90
N ASP A 21 6.51 10.83 -0.73
CA ASP A 21 7.46 9.77 -0.41
C ASP A 21 7.24 9.24 1.02
N LEU A 22 6.95 10.12 1.98
CA LEU A 22 6.57 9.73 3.35
C LEU A 22 5.28 8.89 3.35
N LEU A 23 4.24 9.31 2.61
CA LEU A 23 2.99 8.56 2.52
C LEU A 23 3.22 7.15 1.95
N LYS A 24 4.09 7.01 0.95
CA LYS A 24 4.45 5.70 0.39
C LYS A 24 5.24 4.86 1.38
N GLY A 25 6.20 5.46 2.09
CA GLY A 25 6.96 4.79 3.15
C GLY A 25 6.05 4.26 4.25
N THR A 26 5.17 5.12 4.78
CA THR A 26 4.17 4.74 5.79
C THR A 26 3.24 3.65 5.29
N ALA A 27 2.76 3.75 4.04
CA ALA A 27 1.92 2.73 3.43
C ALA A 27 2.62 1.36 3.37
N ILE A 28 3.90 1.32 2.97
CA ILE A 28 4.69 0.06 2.95
C ILE A 28 4.83 -0.50 4.36
N LEU A 29 5.18 0.32 5.35
CA LEU A 29 5.31 -0.12 6.75
C LEU A 29 3.99 -0.67 7.29
N TRP A 30 2.87 -0.07 6.90
CA TRP A 30 1.54 -0.52 7.30
C TRP A 30 1.16 -1.86 6.65
N ILE A 31 1.51 -2.08 5.38
CA ILE A 31 1.35 -3.38 4.70
C ILE A 31 2.21 -4.46 5.37
N ILE A 32 3.45 -4.13 5.75
CA ILE A 32 4.32 -5.05 6.50
C ILE A 32 3.67 -5.41 7.84
N LEU A 33 3.16 -4.41 8.56
CA LEU A 33 2.47 -4.63 9.83
C LEU A 33 1.24 -5.53 9.64
N ASN A 34 0.46 -5.36 8.57
CA ASN A 34 -0.66 -6.25 8.24
C ASN A 34 -0.19 -7.70 8.19
N HIS A 35 0.79 -8.01 7.34
CA HIS A 35 1.27 -9.39 7.18
C HIS A 35 1.89 -9.96 8.47
N VAL A 36 2.59 -9.15 9.27
CA VAL A 36 3.08 -9.59 10.58
C VAL A 36 1.92 -9.95 11.50
N VAL A 37 0.88 -9.11 11.56
CA VAL A 37 -0.31 -9.35 12.39
C VAL A 37 -1.10 -10.55 11.90
N GLU A 38 -1.31 -10.72 10.60
CA GLU A 38 -1.99 -11.89 10.05
C GLU A 38 -1.26 -13.19 10.40
N MET A 39 0.08 -13.15 10.42
CA MET A 39 0.90 -14.30 10.80
C MET A 39 0.77 -14.67 12.28
N VAL A 40 0.58 -13.70 13.18
CA VAL A 40 0.59 -13.94 14.64
C VAL A 40 -0.78 -13.91 15.31
N ALA A 41 -1.78 -13.26 14.72
CA ALA A 41 -3.07 -12.94 15.34
C ALA A 41 -4.28 -13.17 14.42
N ASP A 42 -4.10 -13.95 13.35
CA ASP A 42 -5.06 -14.28 12.30
C ASP A 42 -5.47 -13.09 11.41
N SER A 43 -5.97 -13.39 10.21
CA SER A 43 -6.54 -12.39 9.31
C SER A 43 -7.93 -11.92 9.77
N PRO A 44 -8.30 -10.63 9.54
CA PRO A 44 -9.62 -10.11 9.84
C PRO A 44 -10.68 -10.75 8.94
N LEU A 45 -11.57 -11.57 9.51
CA LEU A 45 -12.65 -12.22 8.78
C LEU A 45 -13.55 -11.21 8.06
N ILE A 46 -13.73 -10.00 8.60
CA ILE A 46 -14.55 -8.96 7.96
C ILE A 46 -13.92 -8.40 6.67
N GLY A 47 -12.60 -8.47 6.52
CA GLY A 47 -11.85 -7.90 5.39
C GLY A 47 -11.61 -8.85 4.21
N TYR A 48 -11.83 -10.16 4.41
CA TYR A 48 -11.44 -11.19 3.44
C TYR A 48 -12.63 -12.08 3.02
N PRO A 49 -13.54 -11.57 2.16
CA PRO A 49 -14.60 -12.40 1.60
C PRO A 49 -14.02 -13.54 0.77
N ASN A 50 -14.50 -14.75 1.00
CA ASN A 50 -14.12 -15.95 0.27
C ASN A 50 -15.31 -16.92 0.16
N LYS A 51 -15.14 -18.06 -0.52
CA LYS A 51 -16.20 -19.06 -0.71
C LYS A 51 -16.76 -19.61 0.61
N TYR A 52 -15.95 -19.63 1.66
CA TYR A 52 -16.28 -20.10 3.00
C TYR A 52 -16.41 -18.94 4.00
N TRP A 53 -16.86 -17.76 3.54
CA TRP A 53 -16.93 -16.58 4.39
C TRP A 53 -17.89 -16.81 5.58
N PRO A 54 -17.42 -16.68 6.83
CA PRO A 54 -18.26 -17.02 7.98
C PRO A 54 -19.52 -16.17 8.09
N PRO A 55 -20.57 -16.67 8.77
CA PRO A 55 -21.73 -15.88 9.17
C PRO A 55 -21.34 -14.53 9.78
N ILE A 56 -22.20 -13.52 9.63
CA ILE A 56 -21.89 -12.17 10.13
C ILE A 56 -21.66 -12.13 11.65
N GLY A 57 -22.30 -13.03 12.40
CA GLY A 57 -22.09 -13.18 13.84
C GLY A 57 -20.62 -13.48 14.18
N ASP A 58 -20.01 -14.46 13.52
CA ASP A 58 -18.62 -14.87 13.78
C ASP A 58 -17.63 -13.77 13.39
N ARG A 59 -17.93 -13.04 12.30
CA ARG A 59 -17.12 -11.90 11.86
C ARG A 59 -17.13 -10.77 12.88
N ILE A 60 -18.30 -10.46 13.43
CA ILE A 60 -18.44 -9.44 14.48
C ILE A 60 -17.80 -9.92 15.78
N ALA A 61 -17.96 -11.21 16.14
CA ALA A 61 -17.37 -11.79 17.33
C ALA A 61 -15.83 -11.73 17.29
N GLN A 62 -15.20 -11.86 16.13
CA GLN A 62 -13.75 -11.73 15.97
C GLN A 62 -13.23 -10.33 16.33
N LEU A 63 -14.09 -9.29 16.30
CA LEU A 63 -13.71 -7.93 16.69
C LEU A 63 -13.53 -7.79 18.20
N GLN A 64 -14.01 -8.73 19.02
CA GLN A 64 -13.83 -8.66 20.47
C GLN A 64 -12.35 -8.69 20.86
N PRO A 65 -11.94 -7.96 21.91
CA PRO A 65 -10.58 -8.03 22.42
C PRO A 65 -10.23 -9.46 22.84
N ARG A 66 -9.05 -9.94 22.45
CA ARG A 66 -8.49 -11.21 22.93
C ARG A 66 -7.70 -10.99 24.22
N ASP A 67 -7.74 -11.96 25.13
CA ASP A 67 -6.90 -11.92 26.32
C ASP A 67 -5.47 -12.32 25.96
N PHE A 68 -4.54 -11.39 26.14
CA PHE A 68 -3.09 -11.58 26.04
C PHE A 68 -2.42 -11.33 27.41
N GLY A 69 -3.18 -11.43 28.51
CA GLY A 69 -2.73 -11.10 29.86
C GLY A 69 -2.34 -9.63 29.99
N PHE A 70 -1.12 -9.35 30.45
CA PHE A 70 -0.60 -7.97 30.53
C PHE A 70 -0.55 -7.28 29.16
N TRP A 71 -0.49 -8.05 28.07
CA TRP A 71 -0.46 -7.52 26.70
C TRP A 71 -1.84 -7.33 26.08
N THR A 72 -2.94 -7.51 26.83
CA THR A 72 -4.30 -7.45 26.27
C THR A 72 -4.56 -6.13 25.52
N LEU A 73 -4.26 -4.98 26.13
CA LEU A 73 -4.42 -3.69 25.46
C LEU A 73 -3.46 -3.50 24.26
N PRO A 74 -2.13 -3.57 24.43
CA PRO A 74 -1.20 -3.34 23.31
C PRO A 74 -1.31 -4.39 22.20
N GLY A 75 -1.59 -5.65 22.54
CA GLY A 75 -1.77 -6.74 21.58
C GLY A 75 -3.01 -6.56 20.73
N ASN A 76 -4.15 -6.17 21.33
CA ASN A 76 -5.35 -5.85 20.53
C ASN A 76 -5.18 -4.57 19.71
N LEU A 77 -4.53 -3.53 20.26
CA LEU A 77 -4.24 -2.33 19.48
C LEU A 77 -3.38 -2.65 18.25
N LEU A 78 -2.31 -3.43 18.43
CA LEU A 78 -1.47 -3.88 17.33
C LEU A 78 -2.27 -4.70 16.32
N ARG A 79 -3.14 -5.61 16.78
CA ARG A 79 -4.00 -6.43 15.93
C ARG A 79 -4.93 -5.57 15.06
N TYR A 80 -5.66 -4.62 15.66
CA TYR A 80 -6.58 -3.76 14.91
C TYR A 80 -5.85 -2.81 13.95
N LEU A 81 -4.70 -2.28 14.36
CA LEU A 81 -3.85 -1.47 13.48
C LEU A 81 -3.27 -2.31 12.33
N GLY A 82 -2.87 -3.55 12.60
CA GLY A 82 -2.37 -4.45 11.56
C GLY A 82 -3.45 -4.84 10.57
N TRP A 83 -4.63 -5.25 11.04
CA TRP A 83 -5.77 -5.63 10.19
C TRP A 83 -6.23 -4.53 9.22
N SER A 84 -5.94 -3.27 9.52
CA SER A 84 -6.24 -2.13 8.63
C SER A 84 -5.11 -1.81 7.66
N GLY A 85 -3.98 -2.53 7.70
CA GLY A 85 -2.81 -2.26 6.88
C GLY A 85 -2.98 -2.60 5.39
N ASP A 86 -4.01 -3.36 5.04
CA ASP A 86 -4.48 -3.49 3.66
C ASP A 86 -4.85 -2.12 3.03
N HIS A 87 -5.29 -1.15 3.83
CA HIS A 87 -5.50 0.22 3.36
C HIS A 87 -4.19 0.91 2.94
N GLY A 88 -3.04 0.44 3.44
CA GLY A 88 -1.72 0.86 2.99
C GLY A 88 -1.55 0.68 1.48
N VAL A 89 -2.08 -0.41 0.90
CA VAL A 89 -2.04 -0.61 -0.56
C VAL A 89 -2.77 0.52 -1.28
N ALA A 90 -3.99 0.86 -0.83
CA ALA A 90 -4.77 1.94 -1.43
C ALA A 90 -4.04 3.30 -1.33
N ILE A 91 -3.48 3.64 -0.16
CA ILE A 91 -2.70 4.87 0.05
C ILE A 91 -1.50 4.91 -0.88
N PHE A 92 -0.76 3.80 -1.00
CA PHE A 92 0.38 3.70 -1.91
C PHE A 92 -0.02 3.95 -3.36
N LEU A 93 -1.14 3.36 -3.81
CA LEU A 93 -1.63 3.51 -5.17
C LEU A 93 -2.08 4.95 -5.46
N ILE A 94 -2.79 5.58 -4.53
CA ILE A 94 -3.18 6.99 -4.61
C ILE A 94 -1.93 7.88 -4.72
N ALA A 95 -0.96 7.71 -3.81
CA ALA A 95 0.29 8.48 -3.83
C ALA A 95 1.12 8.22 -5.11
N SER A 96 1.03 7.02 -5.66
CA SER A 96 1.68 6.65 -6.93
C SER A 96 1.00 7.29 -8.13
N GLY A 97 -0.32 7.17 -8.27
CA GLY A 97 -1.08 7.82 -9.34
C GLY A 97 -0.89 9.34 -9.33
N MET A 98 -0.89 9.94 -8.14
CA MET A 98 -0.64 11.37 -7.94
C MET A 98 0.78 11.76 -8.36
N GLY A 99 1.80 11.09 -7.84
CA GLY A 99 3.19 11.41 -8.15
C GLY A 99 3.56 11.22 -9.63
N LEU A 100 3.03 10.18 -10.28
CA LEU A 100 3.24 9.95 -11.71
C LEU A 100 2.59 11.06 -12.55
N THR A 101 1.35 11.39 -12.24
CA THR A 101 0.59 12.42 -12.94
C THR A 101 1.22 13.80 -12.77
N TRP A 102 1.65 14.13 -11.54
CA TRP A 102 2.35 15.38 -11.25
C TRP A 102 3.64 15.51 -12.06
N GLY A 103 4.40 14.42 -12.20
CA GLY A 103 5.60 14.38 -13.04
C GLY A 103 5.32 14.64 -14.52
N VAL A 104 4.20 14.17 -15.05
CA VAL A 104 3.76 14.44 -16.43
C VAL A 104 3.34 15.91 -16.58
N LEU A 105 2.53 16.42 -15.66
CA LEU A 105 2.05 17.81 -15.67
C LEU A 105 3.22 18.81 -15.66
N ARG A 106 4.23 18.62 -14.80
CA ARG A 106 5.44 19.47 -14.78
C ARG A 106 6.23 19.45 -16.09
N ARG A 107 6.30 18.29 -16.75
CA ARG A 107 6.96 18.18 -18.06
C ARG A 107 6.19 18.93 -19.14
N LEU A 108 4.86 18.88 -19.10
CA LEU A 108 4.01 19.65 -20.01
C LEU A 108 4.17 21.16 -19.80
N GLU A 109 4.23 21.62 -18.56
CA GLU A 109 4.52 23.02 -18.23
C GLU A 109 5.90 23.46 -18.77
N SER A 110 6.88 22.56 -18.73
CA SER A 110 8.22 22.80 -19.29
C SER A 110 8.31 22.56 -20.81
N GLN A 111 7.18 22.35 -21.49
CA GLN A 111 7.09 22.02 -22.92
C GLN A 111 7.97 20.84 -23.37
N LYS A 112 8.30 19.92 -22.45
CA LYS A 112 9.12 18.75 -22.76
C LYS A 112 8.25 17.63 -23.35
N PRO A 113 8.69 16.96 -24.43
CA PRO A 113 7.95 15.84 -24.99
C PRO A 113 7.86 14.68 -23.99
N GLN A 114 6.76 13.93 -24.07
CA GLN A 114 6.55 12.74 -23.25
C GLN A 114 7.18 11.53 -23.95
N ASP A 115 8.28 11.04 -23.40
CA ASP A 115 8.91 9.79 -23.83
C ASP A 115 8.43 8.64 -22.92
N TRP A 116 7.45 7.88 -23.42
CA TRP A 116 6.87 6.74 -22.69
C TRP A 116 7.82 5.56 -22.59
N LYS A 117 8.72 5.36 -23.56
CA LYS A 117 9.72 4.28 -23.50
C LYS A 117 10.70 4.56 -22.38
N GLN A 118 11.26 5.77 -22.36
CA GLN A 118 12.17 6.20 -21.30
C GLN A 118 11.47 6.27 -19.95
N PHE A 119 10.19 6.63 -19.90
CA PHE A 119 9.36 6.50 -18.70
C PHE A 119 9.38 5.07 -18.15
N LEU A 120 9.05 4.07 -18.98
CA LEU A 120 9.04 2.66 -18.57
C LEU A 120 10.42 2.21 -18.11
N VAL A 121 11.47 2.49 -18.88
CA VAL A 121 12.86 2.13 -18.51
C VAL A 121 13.26 2.69 -17.15
N ARG A 122 12.94 3.95 -16.85
CA ARG A 122 13.23 4.56 -15.53
C ARG A 122 12.46 3.88 -14.39
N ARG A 123 11.25 3.40 -14.64
CA ARG A 123 10.45 2.68 -13.63
C ARG A 123 10.99 1.29 -13.39
N LEU A 124 11.28 0.56 -14.47
CA LEU A 124 11.84 -0.79 -14.38
C LEU A 124 13.23 -0.77 -13.75
N SER A 125 14.12 0.15 -14.14
CA SER A 125 15.47 0.27 -13.56
C SER A 125 15.48 0.67 -12.08
N ARG A 126 14.41 1.29 -11.56
CA ARG A 126 14.27 1.53 -10.11
C ARG A 126 13.73 0.30 -9.36
N LEU A 127 12.85 -0.46 -10.00
CA LEU A 127 12.15 -1.59 -9.38
C LEU A 127 13.01 -2.87 -9.37
N TYR A 128 13.58 -3.24 -10.52
CA TYR A 128 14.23 -4.54 -10.70
C TYR A 128 15.50 -4.76 -9.87
N PRO A 129 16.38 -3.78 -9.62
CA PRO A 129 17.57 -4.03 -8.80
C PRO A 129 17.21 -4.51 -7.39
N MET A 130 16.24 -3.86 -6.73
CA MET A 130 15.76 -4.27 -5.42
C MET A 130 14.98 -5.59 -5.48
N TRP A 131 14.20 -5.80 -6.54
CA TRP A 131 13.47 -7.05 -6.75
C TRP A 131 14.40 -8.26 -6.85
N PHE A 132 15.45 -8.17 -7.67
CA PHE A 132 16.45 -9.22 -7.80
C PHE A 132 17.27 -9.43 -6.53
N LEU A 133 17.58 -8.35 -5.80
CA LEU A 133 18.27 -8.46 -4.52
C LEU A 133 17.45 -9.25 -3.50
N VAL A 134 16.16 -8.93 -3.35
CA VAL A 134 15.26 -9.64 -2.43
C VAL A 134 15.02 -11.08 -2.88
N HIS A 135 14.89 -11.34 -4.18
CA HIS A 135 14.80 -12.70 -4.72
C HIS A 135 16.07 -13.51 -4.43
N GLY A 136 17.24 -12.92 -4.72
CA GLY A 136 18.53 -13.57 -4.47
C GLY A 136 18.71 -13.91 -3.00
N PHE A 137 18.41 -12.95 -2.11
CA PHE A 137 18.44 -13.19 -0.66
C PHE A 137 17.53 -14.34 -0.25
N PHE A 138 16.28 -14.34 -0.73
CA PHE A 138 15.32 -15.40 -0.41
C PHE A 138 15.75 -16.75 -0.95
N MET A 139 16.19 -16.81 -2.21
CA MET A 139 16.65 -18.05 -2.87
C MET A 139 17.87 -18.63 -2.17
N VAL A 140 18.88 -17.80 -1.86
CA VAL A 140 20.07 -18.25 -1.12
C VAL A 140 19.66 -18.79 0.24
N THR A 141 18.82 -18.06 0.99
CA THR A 141 18.34 -18.50 2.30
C THR A 141 17.63 -19.85 2.21
N ALA A 142 16.71 -19.98 1.26
CA ALA A 142 15.93 -21.20 1.06
C ALA A 142 16.78 -22.40 0.64
N LEU A 143 17.82 -22.20 -0.19
CA LEU A 143 18.78 -23.24 -0.55
C LEU A 143 19.63 -23.66 0.66
N LEU A 144 20.09 -22.69 1.47
CA LEU A 144 20.90 -22.96 2.66
C LEU A 144 20.14 -23.74 3.74
N ILE A 145 18.84 -23.48 3.91
CA ILE A 145 18.00 -24.17 4.90
C ILE A 145 17.32 -25.44 4.35
N GLY A 146 17.56 -25.80 3.08
CA GLY A 146 17.00 -27.01 2.48
C GLY A 146 15.49 -26.95 2.20
N TRP A 147 14.93 -25.77 1.92
CA TRP A 147 13.49 -25.57 1.71
C TRP A 147 12.95 -26.16 0.38
N GLY A 148 13.72 -27.00 -0.32
CA GLY A 148 13.26 -27.72 -1.50
C GLY A 148 12.90 -26.84 -2.72
N LEU A 149 13.35 -25.58 -2.75
CA LEU A 149 13.12 -24.71 -3.90
C LEU A 149 14.02 -25.09 -5.07
N SER A 150 13.43 -25.31 -6.24
CA SER A 150 14.16 -25.46 -7.49
C SER A 150 14.33 -24.09 -8.18
N PRO A 151 15.59 -23.63 -8.39
CA PRO A 151 15.86 -22.39 -9.13
C PRO A 151 15.33 -22.39 -10.56
N LEU A 152 15.15 -23.58 -11.15
CA LEU A 152 14.73 -23.79 -12.52
C LEU A 152 13.23 -24.11 -12.65
N ASP A 153 12.48 -24.15 -11.54
CA ASP A 153 11.02 -24.24 -11.58
C ASP A 153 10.46 -23.03 -12.35
N TYR A 154 9.51 -23.28 -13.26
CA TYR A 154 8.85 -22.23 -14.02
C TYR A 154 8.23 -21.15 -13.11
N ARG A 155 7.78 -21.51 -11.90
CA ARG A 155 7.26 -20.56 -10.90
C ARG A 155 8.35 -19.59 -10.41
N THR A 156 9.56 -20.10 -10.19
CA THR A 156 10.73 -19.28 -9.86
C THR A 156 11.08 -18.35 -11.00
N LEU A 157 11.15 -18.86 -12.23
CA LEU A 157 11.49 -18.07 -13.41
C LEU A 157 10.45 -16.97 -13.67
N ILE A 158 9.16 -17.28 -13.55
CA ILE A 158 8.08 -16.30 -13.66
C ILE A 158 8.15 -15.29 -12.51
N SER A 159 8.41 -15.72 -11.28
CA SER A 159 8.57 -14.80 -10.13
C SER A 159 9.72 -13.81 -10.35
N LEU A 160 10.83 -14.23 -10.93
CA LEU A 160 11.96 -13.32 -11.24
C LEU A 160 11.54 -12.19 -12.19
N SER A 161 10.59 -12.42 -13.10
CA SER A 161 10.03 -11.36 -13.96
C SER A 161 9.10 -10.38 -13.23
N GLY A 162 8.72 -10.67 -11.98
CA GLY A 162 7.74 -9.89 -11.24
C GLY A 162 6.30 -10.12 -11.68
N LEU A 163 6.04 -11.05 -12.60
CA LEU A 163 4.70 -11.43 -13.04
C LEU A 163 4.13 -12.53 -12.14
N ARG A 164 2.88 -12.36 -11.71
CA ARG A 164 2.18 -13.31 -10.84
C ARG A 164 0.69 -13.34 -11.19
N LEU A 165 0.39 -14.05 -12.28
CA LEU A 165 -0.93 -14.02 -12.92
C LEU A 165 -1.78 -15.26 -12.63
N GLY A 166 -1.21 -16.31 -12.04
CA GLY A 166 -1.90 -17.57 -11.74
C GLY A 166 -1.96 -17.87 -10.24
N SER A 167 -2.86 -18.76 -9.84
CA SER A 167 -3.03 -19.23 -8.46
C SER A 167 -1.73 -19.79 -7.87
N SER A 168 -0.95 -20.54 -8.66
CA SER A 168 0.33 -21.10 -8.23
C SER A 168 1.49 -20.09 -8.16
N THR A 169 1.30 -18.87 -8.66
CA THR A 169 2.34 -17.83 -8.71
C THR A 169 2.03 -16.60 -7.87
N ILE A 170 0.76 -16.31 -7.56
CA ILE A 170 0.34 -15.10 -6.84
C ILE A 170 1.04 -14.95 -5.49
N TYR A 171 1.10 -16.01 -4.70
CA TYR A 171 1.73 -16.02 -3.37
C TYR A 171 3.01 -16.85 -3.30
N TYR A 172 3.60 -17.17 -4.46
CA TYR A 172 4.87 -17.88 -4.53
C TYR A 172 5.96 -17.12 -3.73
N PHE A 173 6.70 -17.77 -2.85
CA PHE A 173 7.65 -17.18 -1.87
C PHE A 173 7.06 -16.29 -0.77
N SER A 174 6.21 -15.33 -1.12
CA SER A 174 5.64 -14.40 -0.15
C SER A 174 4.27 -13.91 -0.62
N PRO A 175 3.26 -13.89 0.28
CA PRO A 175 1.98 -13.28 -0.02
C PRO A 175 2.10 -11.82 -0.43
N ALA A 176 2.99 -11.02 0.15
CA ALA A 176 3.10 -9.58 -0.16
C ALA A 176 3.54 -9.28 -1.61
N TRP A 177 4.13 -10.25 -2.30
CA TRP A 177 4.83 -10.02 -3.56
C TRP A 177 3.91 -9.87 -4.78
N TRP A 178 2.62 -10.22 -4.66
CA TRP A 178 1.63 -9.96 -5.72
C TRP A 178 1.59 -8.48 -6.13
N PHE A 179 1.93 -7.58 -5.19
CA PHE A 179 1.94 -6.13 -5.39
C PHE A 179 2.89 -5.68 -6.51
N VAL A 180 3.99 -6.40 -6.75
CA VAL A 180 4.95 -6.06 -7.81
C VAL A 180 4.33 -6.22 -9.19
N THR A 181 3.57 -7.29 -9.41
CA THR A 181 2.78 -7.50 -10.63
C THR A 181 1.80 -6.35 -10.87
N LEU A 182 1.11 -5.90 -9.81
CA LEU A 182 0.19 -4.77 -9.88
C LEU A 182 0.91 -3.49 -10.31
N LEU A 183 2.08 -3.19 -9.74
CA LEU A 183 2.86 -2.00 -10.12
C LEU A 183 3.31 -2.06 -11.58
N LEU A 184 3.81 -3.21 -12.05
CA LEU A 184 4.21 -3.39 -13.44
C LEU A 184 3.05 -3.12 -14.39
N GLN A 185 1.86 -3.67 -14.10
CA GLN A 185 0.67 -3.44 -14.89
C GLN A 185 0.27 -1.96 -14.89
N LEU A 186 0.23 -1.30 -13.73
CA LEU A 186 -0.10 0.12 -13.63
C LEU A 186 0.88 1.00 -14.40
N TYR A 187 2.18 0.72 -14.34
CA TYR A 187 3.18 1.45 -15.13
C TYR A 187 3.00 1.24 -16.64
N LEU A 188 2.69 0.01 -17.04
CA LEU A 188 2.43 -0.32 -18.44
C LEU A 188 1.19 0.40 -18.98
N ILE A 189 0.09 0.43 -18.21
CA ILE A 189 -1.16 1.05 -18.66
C ILE A 189 -1.20 2.58 -18.45
N PHE A 190 -0.33 3.14 -17.61
CA PHE A 190 -0.32 4.57 -17.26
C PHE A 190 -0.37 5.52 -18.46
N PRO A 191 0.38 5.34 -19.57
CA PRO A 191 0.28 6.22 -20.74
C PRO A 191 -1.13 6.28 -21.34
N PHE A 192 -1.84 5.15 -21.35
CA PHE A 192 -3.22 5.05 -21.83
C PHE A 192 -4.20 5.69 -20.85
N LEU A 193 -4.01 5.46 -19.54
CA LEU A 193 -4.79 6.12 -18.50
C LEU A 193 -4.65 7.65 -18.57
N TRP A 194 -3.43 8.15 -18.75
CA TRP A 194 -3.17 9.57 -18.92
C TRP A 194 -3.88 10.15 -20.15
N LYS A 195 -3.81 9.44 -21.29
CA LYS A 195 -4.52 9.84 -22.52
C LYS A 195 -6.04 9.84 -22.32
N GLY A 196 -6.58 8.84 -21.62
CA GLY A 196 -8.00 8.75 -21.26
C GLY A 196 -8.44 9.91 -20.37
N MET A 197 -7.70 10.17 -19.30
CA MET A 197 -7.97 11.27 -18.37
C MET A 197 -7.94 12.63 -19.06
N ARG A 198 -6.99 12.87 -19.97
CA ARG A 198 -6.93 14.10 -20.77
C ARG A 198 -8.15 14.30 -21.69
N ARG A 199 -8.75 13.22 -22.18
CA ARG A 199 -9.93 13.27 -23.06
C ARG A 199 -11.21 13.46 -22.28
N LEU A 200 -11.36 12.75 -21.17
CA LEU A 200 -12.58 12.72 -20.38
C LEU A 200 -12.65 13.85 -19.34
N GLY A 201 -11.50 14.38 -18.91
CA GLY A 201 -11.37 15.20 -17.72
C GLY A 201 -11.27 14.35 -16.45
N ALA A 202 -10.63 14.90 -15.42
CA ALA A 202 -10.30 14.17 -14.19
C ALA A 202 -11.52 13.59 -13.44
N ALA A 203 -12.64 14.32 -13.37
CA ALA A 203 -13.84 13.85 -12.67
C ALA A 203 -14.54 12.68 -13.38
N ARG A 204 -14.76 12.79 -14.70
CA ARG A 204 -15.38 11.71 -15.49
C ARG A 204 -14.48 10.49 -15.57
N PHE A 205 -13.17 10.70 -15.69
CA PHE A 205 -12.19 9.62 -15.65
C PHE A 205 -12.21 8.86 -14.33
N LEU A 206 -12.29 9.56 -13.20
CA LEU A 206 -12.43 8.93 -11.88
C LEU A 206 -13.73 8.14 -11.77
N GLY A 207 -14.86 8.74 -12.15
CA GLY A 207 -16.16 8.07 -12.12
C GLY A 207 -16.17 6.78 -12.96
N LEU A 208 -15.64 6.84 -14.19
CA LEU A 208 -15.50 5.67 -15.05
C LEU A 208 -14.55 4.62 -14.45
N SER A 209 -13.45 5.05 -13.84
CA SER A 209 -12.50 4.16 -13.17
C SER A 209 -13.14 3.42 -11.99
N CYS A 210 -13.99 4.10 -11.20
CA CYS A 210 -14.77 3.48 -10.12
C CYS A 210 -15.74 2.42 -10.68
N VAL A 211 -16.51 2.77 -11.72
CA VAL A 211 -17.46 1.84 -12.35
C VAL A 211 -16.74 0.62 -12.92
N LEU A 212 -15.63 0.83 -13.65
CA LEU A 212 -14.85 -0.27 -14.23
C LEU A 212 -14.20 -1.14 -13.15
N GLY A 213 -13.56 -0.54 -12.15
CA GLY A 213 -12.85 -1.28 -11.10
C GLY A 213 -13.79 -2.10 -10.21
N TRP A 214 -14.89 -1.51 -9.75
CA TRP A 214 -15.90 -2.23 -8.97
C TRP A 214 -16.67 -3.23 -9.83
N GLY A 215 -17.04 -2.87 -11.05
CA GLY A 215 -17.70 -3.77 -11.99
C GLY A 215 -16.85 -5.01 -12.27
N LEU A 216 -15.55 -4.86 -12.52
CA LEU A 216 -14.63 -5.98 -12.73
C LEU A 216 -14.47 -6.86 -11.50
N ARG A 217 -14.42 -6.28 -10.29
CA ARG A 217 -14.39 -7.08 -9.05
C ARG A 217 -15.67 -7.88 -8.87
N LEU A 218 -16.83 -7.26 -9.07
CA LEU A 218 -18.13 -7.93 -8.98
C LEU A 218 -18.26 -9.07 -10.00
N VAL A 219 -17.93 -8.80 -11.26
CA VAL A 219 -17.93 -9.81 -12.32
C VAL A 219 -16.95 -10.94 -11.99
N GLY A 220 -15.75 -10.61 -11.53
CA GLY A 220 -14.74 -11.58 -11.11
C GLY A 220 -15.23 -12.50 -9.99
N PHE A 221 -15.87 -11.92 -8.96
CA PHE A 221 -16.44 -12.68 -7.85
C PHE A 221 -17.62 -13.56 -8.26
N HIS A 222 -18.48 -13.10 -9.18
CA HIS A 222 -19.64 -13.88 -9.62
C HIS A 222 -19.30 -14.97 -10.63
N LEU A 223 -18.42 -14.69 -11.61
CA LEU A 223 -18.10 -15.63 -12.67
C LEU A 223 -16.97 -16.61 -12.30
N PHE A 224 -16.06 -16.21 -11.41
CA PHE A 224 -14.88 -17.00 -11.06
C PHE A 224 -14.70 -17.11 -9.54
N PRO A 225 -15.65 -17.74 -8.81
CA PRO A 225 -15.60 -17.84 -7.36
C PRO A 225 -14.36 -18.60 -6.85
N ASN A 226 -13.83 -19.56 -7.62
CA ASN A 226 -12.59 -20.26 -7.25
C ASN A 226 -11.34 -19.40 -7.41
N LEU A 227 -11.43 -18.28 -8.13
CA LEU A 227 -10.32 -17.33 -8.33
C LEU A 227 -10.46 -16.06 -7.49
N MET A 228 -11.35 -16.03 -6.49
CA MET A 228 -11.56 -14.84 -5.63
C MET A 228 -10.25 -14.29 -5.05
N ILE A 229 -9.31 -15.19 -4.76
CA ILE A 229 -7.99 -14.86 -4.24
C ILE A 229 -7.11 -14.08 -5.23
N LEU A 230 -7.40 -14.14 -6.53
CA LEU A 230 -6.76 -13.32 -7.57
C LEU A 230 -7.45 -11.96 -7.71
N TRP A 231 -8.77 -11.93 -7.56
CA TRP A 231 -9.59 -10.73 -7.76
C TRP A 231 -9.50 -9.75 -6.60
N ASN A 232 -9.43 -10.23 -5.36
CA ASN A 232 -9.44 -9.38 -4.16
C ASN A 232 -8.15 -8.55 -3.98
N PRO A 233 -6.93 -9.13 -4.10
CA PRO A 233 -5.70 -8.34 -4.07
C PRO A 233 -5.62 -7.39 -5.26
N GLY A 234 -6.17 -7.80 -6.41
CA GLY A 234 -6.12 -7.06 -7.65
C GLY A 234 -4.95 -7.49 -8.51
N VAL A 235 -4.87 -8.80 -8.80
CA VAL A 235 -3.96 -9.35 -9.83
C VAL A 235 -4.12 -8.60 -11.14
N PHE A 236 -5.32 -8.08 -11.41
CA PHE A 236 -5.57 -7.16 -12.50
C PHE A 236 -5.55 -5.71 -12.00
N ALA A 237 -4.67 -4.88 -12.59
CA ALA A 237 -4.56 -3.46 -12.27
C ALA A 237 -5.88 -2.70 -12.39
N LEU A 238 -6.77 -3.16 -13.28
CA LEU A 238 -8.10 -2.57 -13.44
C LEU A 238 -8.97 -2.71 -12.18
N ALA A 239 -8.83 -3.80 -11.42
CA ALA A 239 -9.55 -3.97 -10.16
C ALA A 239 -9.12 -2.95 -9.10
N ARG A 240 -7.90 -2.42 -9.18
CA ARG A 240 -7.33 -1.41 -8.27
C ARG A 240 -7.18 -0.03 -8.94
N LEU A 241 -7.84 0.14 -10.08
CA LEU A 241 -7.82 1.37 -10.85
C LEU A 241 -8.48 2.55 -10.11
N PRO A 242 -9.58 2.39 -9.33
CA PRO A 242 -10.19 3.51 -8.62
C PRO A 242 -9.21 4.26 -7.72
N GLU A 243 -8.41 3.53 -6.94
CA GLU A 243 -7.42 4.06 -6.01
C GLU A 243 -6.33 4.83 -6.77
N PHE A 244 -5.78 4.22 -7.82
CA PHE A 244 -4.75 4.86 -8.63
C PHE A 244 -5.27 6.08 -9.41
N ALA A 245 -6.45 5.97 -10.02
CA ALA A 245 -7.13 7.04 -10.75
C ALA A 245 -7.50 8.21 -9.84
N PHE A 246 -7.89 7.96 -8.59
CA PHE A 246 -8.11 9.01 -7.60
C PHE A 246 -6.86 9.84 -7.40
N GLY A 247 -5.70 9.19 -7.24
CA GLY A 247 -4.41 9.88 -7.19
C GLY A 247 -4.13 10.72 -8.44
N MET A 248 -4.40 10.18 -9.64
CA MET A 248 -4.22 10.90 -10.90
C MET A 248 -5.13 12.15 -10.97
N SER A 249 -6.41 12.01 -10.65
CA SER A 249 -7.38 13.11 -10.66
C SER A 249 -7.04 14.17 -9.62
N LEU A 250 -6.61 13.77 -8.43
CA LEU A 250 -6.16 14.68 -7.38
C LEU A 250 -4.96 15.52 -7.83
N ALA A 251 -3.99 14.91 -8.53
CA ALA A 251 -2.87 15.66 -9.10
C ALA A 251 -3.34 16.73 -10.11
N VAL A 252 -4.28 16.39 -11.00
CA VAL A 252 -4.82 17.35 -11.98
C VAL A 252 -5.54 18.49 -11.29
N TRP A 253 -6.44 18.19 -10.35
CA TRP A 253 -7.19 19.24 -9.64
C TRP A 253 -6.28 20.17 -8.83
N LEU A 254 -5.28 19.61 -8.14
CA LEU A 254 -4.30 20.41 -7.40
C LEU A 254 -3.42 21.26 -8.32
N PHE A 255 -3.15 20.79 -9.53
CA PHE A 255 -2.33 21.51 -10.51
C PHE A 255 -3.13 22.63 -11.21
N GLU A 256 -4.42 22.42 -11.45
CA GLU A 256 -5.30 23.39 -12.11
C GLU A 256 -5.85 24.46 -11.16
N ASP A 257 -6.34 24.08 -9.97
CA ASP A 257 -6.95 24.99 -9.01
C ASP A 257 -6.72 24.50 -7.57
N ARG A 258 -5.51 24.74 -7.10
CA ARG A 258 -5.08 24.39 -5.74
C ARG A 258 -5.99 24.96 -4.66
N SER A 259 -6.37 26.24 -4.79
CA SER A 259 -7.20 26.95 -3.80
C SER A 259 -8.54 26.27 -3.58
N ARG A 260 -9.20 25.86 -4.66
CA ARG A 260 -10.49 25.16 -4.58
C ARG A 260 -10.34 23.80 -3.91
N VAL A 261 -9.32 23.03 -4.26
CA VAL A 261 -9.09 21.71 -3.65
C VAL A 261 -8.77 21.85 -2.16
N GLU A 262 -7.91 22.78 -1.78
CA GLU A 262 -7.60 23.03 -0.36
C GLU A 262 -8.85 23.46 0.42
N LYS A 263 -9.70 24.30 -0.15
CA LYS A 263 -10.98 24.69 0.46
C LYS A 263 -11.89 23.47 0.66
N LEU A 264 -12.05 22.62 -0.35
CA LEU A 264 -12.87 21.41 -0.26
C LEU A 264 -12.33 20.42 0.79
N LEU A 265 -11.02 20.20 0.84
CA LEU A 265 -10.40 19.33 1.83
C LEU A 265 -10.58 19.88 3.25
N ARG A 266 -10.46 21.20 3.44
CA ARG A 266 -10.73 21.85 4.73
C ARG A 266 -12.20 21.74 5.16
N GLN A 267 -13.14 21.82 4.21
CA GLN A 267 -14.57 21.65 4.48
C GLN A 267 -14.93 20.20 4.80
N ALA A 268 -14.29 19.23 4.14
CA ALA A 268 -14.51 17.80 4.34
C ALA A 268 -13.92 17.26 5.67
N LEU A 269 -13.00 18.01 6.29
CA LEU A 269 -12.45 17.73 7.61
C LEU A 269 -13.14 18.66 8.62
N PRO A 270 -14.31 18.28 9.18
CA PRO A 270 -15.03 19.16 10.09
C PRO A 270 -14.17 19.43 11.34
N GLY A 271 -13.77 20.69 11.50
CA GLY A 271 -13.22 21.19 12.75
C GLY A 271 -12.22 22.33 12.58
N ASP A 272 -12.39 23.33 13.43
CA ASP A 272 -11.47 24.43 13.73
C ASP A 272 -10.09 23.97 14.27
N ARG A 273 -9.67 22.73 13.99
CA ARG A 273 -8.39 22.13 14.40
C ARG A 273 -7.25 22.34 13.41
N LEU A 274 -7.51 22.87 12.22
CA LEU A 274 -6.47 23.23 11.25
C LEU A 274 -6.10 24.72 11.28
N SER A 275 -6.89 25.59 11.93
CA SER A 275 -6.58 27.01 12.08
C SER A 275 -5.49 27.27 13.13
N SER A 276 -5.29 26.37 14.10
CA SER A 276 -4.16 26.41 15.04
C SER A 276 -2.81 26.01 14.40
N PHE A 277 -2.81 25.39 13.22
CA PHE A 277 -1.58 25.08 12.47
C PHE A 277 -1.12 26.22 11.54
N GLY A 278 -1.97 27.21 11.28
CA GLY A 278 -1.72 28.26 10.27
C GLY A 278 -1.27 29.61 10.83
N ASN A 279 -1.49 29.89 12.12
CA ASN A 279 -1.15 31.18 12.72
C ASN A 279 0.21 31.10 13.41
N GLY A 280 1.26 31.39 12.65
CA GLY A 280 2.67 31.42 13.08
C GLY A 280 2.99 32.40 14.21
N ARG A 281 2.54 32.12 15.43
CA ARG A 281 3.19 32.57 16.67
C ARG A 281 4.05 31.43 17.20
N TRP A 282 5.24 31.32 16.65
CA TRP A 282 6.36 30.62 17.28
C TRP A 282 6.88 31.52 18.41
N VAL A 283 6.21 31.49 19.55
CA VAL A 283 6.75 32.09 20.79
C VAL A 283 7.55 30.99 21.49
N ASN A 284 8.87 31.14 21.45
CA ASN A 284 9.86 30.58 22.38
C ASN A 284 9.50 29.24 23.02
N ALA A 285 9.81 28.16 22.31
CA ALA A 285 10.10 26.87 22.93
C ALA A 285 11.56 26.48 22.64
N ASP A 286 12.47 27.43 22.90
CA ASP A 286 13.86 27.12 23.19
C ASP A 286 13.90 26.43 24.56
N ARG A 287 13.84 25.10 24.55
CA ARG A 287 14.53 24.16 25.45
C ARG A 287 14.01 22.73 25.22
N GLY A 288 14.78 21.98 24.43
CA GLY A 288 14.96 20.54 24.62
C GLY A 288 13.96 19.58 23.95
N CYS A 289 14.02 19.42 22.63
CA CYS A 289 13.90 18.10 21.98
C CYS A 289 14.29 18.18 20.49
N THR A 290 15.57 17.97 20.18
CA THR A 290 16.18 18.23 18.86
C THR A 290 16.13 17.06 17.86
N LEU A 291 15.20 16.10 17.99
CA LEU A 291 15.25 14.89 17.15
C LEU A 291 14.01 14.52 16.33
N CYS A 292 12.85 15.17 16.50
CA CYS A 292 11.67 14.90 15.64
C CYS A 292 10.76 16.13 15.51
N GLY A 293 11.02 16.97 14.51
CA GLY A 293 10.21 18.15 14.17
C GLY A 293 9.02 17.83 13.26
N PHE A 294 8.13 16.91 13.66
CA PHE A 294 6.90 16.60 12.91
C PHE A 294 5.73 16.23 13.84
N ASP A 295 4.67 17.05 13.85
CA ASP A 295 3.49 16.85 14.71
C ASP A 295 2.59 15.68 14.29
N GLY A 296 2.67 15.23 13.03
CA GLY A 296 2.04 13.98 12.59
C GLY A 296 2.69 12.74 13.22
N CYS A 297 3.99 12.81 13.55
CA CYS A 297 4.60 11.77 14.36
C CYS A 297 4.29 11.94 15.85
N ARG A 298 3.91 13.10 16.38
CA ARG A 298 3.65 13.21 17.82
C ARG A 298 2.46 12.38 18.32
N LEU A 299 1.51 11.98 17.49
CA LEU A 299 0.45 11.05 17.92
C LEU A 299 0.93 9.58 17.96
N VAL A 300 1.75 9.18 16.98
CA VAL A 300 2.23 7.80 16.81
C VAL A 300 3.59 7.60 17.49
N CYS A 301 4.59 8.45 17.21
CA CYS A 301 5.81 8.60 17.99
C CYS A 301 5.56 9.04 19.45
N GLY A 302 4.54 9.84 19.79
CA GLY A 302 4.28 10.19 21.20
C GLY A 302 3.75 9.02 22.03
N ALA A 303 3.00 8.11 21.40
CA ALA A 303 2.66 6.81 21.96
C ALA A 303 3.89 5.87 22.00
N LEU A 304 4.68 5.82 20.92
CA LEU A 304 5.85 4.92 20.83
C LEU A 304 7.07 5.35 21.66
N VAL A 305 7.29 6.66 21.89
CA VAL A 305 8.41 7.19 22.68
C VAL A 305 8.09 7.19 24.18
N ARG A 306 6.81 7.37 24.57
CA ARG A 306 6.38 7.10 25.96
C ARG A 306 6.43 5.62 26.32
N PHE A 307 6.27 4.71 25.35
CA PHE A 307 6.40 3.26 25.57
C PHE A 307 7.83 2.73 25.42
N GLY A 308 8.64 3.29 24.53
CA GLY A 308 10.05 2.91 24.36
C GLY A 308 10.93 3.29 25.57
N ALA A 309 10.54 4.28 26.35
CA ALA A 309 11.24 4.65 27.59
C ALA A 309 10.92 3.73 28.78
N LEU A 310 9.94 2.81 28.66
CA LEU A 310 9.56 1.85 29.71
C LEU A 310 9.98 0.40 29.40
N ALA A 311 10.50 0.14 28.20
CA ALA A 311 10.95 -1.19 27.81
C ALA A 311 12.48 -1.20 27.71
N GLY A 312 13.12 -1.45 28.85
CA GLY A 312 14.52 -1.85 28.90
C GLY A 312 14.75 -3.16 28.14
N GLU A 313 15.82 -3.14 27.35
CA GLU A 313 16.58 -4.23 26.75
C GLU A 313 15.87 -5.31 25.92
N GLY A 314 16.37 -5.44 24.69
CA GLY A 314 15.99 -6.45 23.73
C GLY A 314 16.50 -7.83 24.11
N ALA A 315 15.57 -8.75 24.36
CA ALA A 315 15.81 -10.19 24.30
C ALA A 315 14.53 -11.01 24.00
N ILE A 316 13.34 -10.39 23.96
CA ILE A 316 12.08 -11.14 24.06
C ILE A 316 11.45 -11.50 22.68
N ALA A 317 11.85 -10.82 21.60
CA ALA A 317 11.35 -11.10 20.25
C ALA A 317 11.71 -12.51 19.74
N VAL A 318 12.68 -13.20 20.34
CA VAL A 318 13.06 -14.57 19.95
C VAL A 318 12.25 -15.63 20.71
N ALA A 319 11.80 -15.35 21.93
CA ALA A 319 11.11 -16.33 22.78
C ALA A 319 9.63 -16.52 22.43
N VAL A 320 8.94 -15.44 22.01
CA VAL A 320 7.51 -15.48 21.67
C VAL A 320 7.28 -16.01 20.25
N PHE A 321 8.22 -15.78 19.32
CA PHE A 321 8.04 -16.13 17.91
C PHE A 321 8.52 -17.54 17.55
N ARG A 322 9.37 -18.17 18.37
CA ARG A 322 9.94 -19.50 18.07
C ARG A 322 8.89 -20.62 17.95
N PRO A 323 7.85 -20.72 18.80
CA PRO A 323 6.86 -21.79 18.69
C PRO A 323 5.96 -21.63 17.47
N ALA A 324 5.46 -20.41 17.19
CA ALA A 324 4.61 -20.11 16.05
C ALA A 324 5.37 -20.25 14.71
N PHE A 325 6.63 -19.85 14.67
CA PHE A 325 7.50 -20.01 13.50
C PHE A 325 7.83 -21.48 13.22
N LEU A 326 8.11 -22.28 14.25
CA LEU A 326 8.33 -23.73 14.08
C LEU A 326 7.05 -24.48 13.70
N GLN A 327 5.89 -24.07 14.20
CA GLN A 327 4.59 -24.65 13.86
C GLN A 327 4.17 -24.33 12.41
N TYR A 328 4.50 -23.12 11.91
CA TYR A 328 4.36 -22.74 10.51
C TYR A 328 5.31 -23.53 9.58
N LEU A 329 6.51 -23.88 10.07
CA LEU A 329 7.49 -24.67 9.33
C LEU A 329 7.17 -26.18 9.30
N SER A 330 6.39 -26.69 10.27
CA SER A 330 6.07 -28.12 10.39
C SER A 330 4.67 -28.50 9.90
N GLY A 331 3.80 -27.54 9.59
CA GLY A 331 2.46 -27.80 9.05
C GLY A 331 2.48 -27.88 7.51
N PRO A 332 1.56 -28.63 6.86
CA PRO A 332 1.32 -28.45 5.43
C PRO A 332 1.01 -26.98 5.20
N SER A 333 1.58 -26.38 4.16
CA SER A 333 1.35 -24.95 3.91
C SER A 333 -0.16 -24.72 3.83
N SER A 334 -0.67 -23.59 4.33
CA SER A 334 -2.09 -23.26 4.21
C SER A 334 -2.58 -23.25 2.75
N VAL A 335 -1.64 -23.22 1.80
CA VAL A 335 -1.82 -23.40 0.37
C VAL A 335 -2.02 -24.88 -0.01
N ASP A 336 -1.26 -25.82 0.56
CA ASP A 336 -1.43 -27.26 0.32
C ASP A 336 -2.74 -27.79 0.92
N ALA A 337 -3.17 -27.27 2.08
CA ALA A 337 -4.46 -27.61 2.67
C ALA A 337 -5.65 -27.04 1.85
N ALA A 338 -5.46 -25.89 1.21
CA ALA A 338 -6.45 -25.29 0.32
C ALA A 338 -6.50 -25.97 -1.07
N LEU A 339 -5.36 -26.48 -1.57
CA LEU A 339 -5.27 -27.21 -2.84
C LEU A 339 -5.65 -28.70 -2.72
N ALA A 340 -5.48 -29.32 -1.55
CA ALA A 340 -5.90 -30.70 -1.31
C ALA A 340 -7.41 -30.85 -1.02
N ALA A 341 -8.13 -29.73 -0.89
CA ALA A 341 -9.58 -29.66 -0.71
C ALA A 341 -10.36 -29.31 -1.99
N GLU A 342 -9.64 -29.14 -3.12
CA GLU A 342 -10.18 -29.19 -4.49
C GLU A 342 -10.01 -30.59 -5.07
#